data_AF-A0A392UTG6-F1
#
_entry.id   AF-A0A392UTG6-F1
#
_cell.length_a   1.000
_cell.length_b   1.000
_cell.length_c   1.000
_cell.angle_alpha   90.00
_cell.angle_beta   90.00
_cell.angle_gamma   90.00
#
_symmetry.space_group_name_H-M   'P 1'
#
loop_
_entity.id
_entity.type
_entity.pdbx_description
1 polymer ?
#
loop_
_entity_poly.entity_id
_entity_poly.type
_entity_poly.pdbx_seq_one_letter_code
_entity_poly.pdbx_strand_id
1 'polypeptide(L)' 'MTQEWQAVNEVQQHQTRTTPAPVLALQRWQQPHVRWWKCNVDASFFDTSGHTGWSWCIRDSDGNFVAA' A
#
# COMPACT_ATOMS: atom_id res chain seq x y z
N MET A 1 -14.29 -1.97 4.19
CA MET A 1 -13.19 -2.02 3.20
C MET A 1 -12.44 -0.68 3.09
N THR A 2 -12.99 0.41 2.54
CA THR A 2 -12.25 1.70 2.44
C THR A 2 -11.97 2.36 3.80
N GLN A 3 -12.93 2.31 4.71
CA GLN A 3 -12.82 2.93 6.04
C GLN A 3 -11.85 2.17 6.96
N GLU A 4 -11.82 0.84 6.90
CA GLU A 4 -10.87 0.01 7.66
C GLU A 4 -9.43 0.26 7.20
N TRP A 5 -9.23 0.41 5.88
CA TRP A 5 -7.91 0.73 5.32
C TRP A 5 -7.43 2.13 5.73
N GLN A 6 -8.34 3.11 5.78
CA GLN A 6 -8.03 4.45 6.29
C GLN A 6 -7.58 4.41 7.76
N ALA A 7 -8.31 3.69 8.62
CA ALA A 7 -7.94 3.53 10.03
C ALA A 7 -6.58 2.84 10.22
N VAL A 8 -6.30 1.78 9.45
CA VAL A 8 -4.99 1.09 9.47
C VAL A 8 -3.86 2.04 9.06
N ASN A 9 -4.08 2.83 8.00
CA ASN A 9 -3.08 3.77 7.49
C ASN A 9 -2.80 4.89 8.52
N GLU A 10 -3.82 5.40 9.20
CA GLU A 10 -3.67 6.40 10.28
C GLU A 10 -2.84 5.86 11.45
N VAL A 11 -3.12 4.64 11.91
CA VAL A 11 -2.38 3.99 13.01
C VAL A 11 -0.92 3.75 12.62
N GLN A 12 -0.67 3.29 11.40
CA GLN A 12 0.69 3.03 10.91
C GLN A 12 1.52 4.32 10.78
N GLN A 13 0.91 5.42 10.31
CA GLN A 13 1.56 6.74 10.25
C GLN A 13 1.92 7.26 11.66
N HIS A 14 1.03 7.07 12.64
CA HIS A 14 1.27 7.49 14.01
C HIS A 14 2.41 6.70 14.68
N GLN A 15 2.43 5.37 14.53
CA GLN A 15 3.49 4.51 15.09
C GLN A 15 4.87 4.82 14.52
N THR A 16 4.94 5.11 13.21
CA THR A 16 6.21 5.44 12.52
C THR A 16 6.82 6.76 13.02
N ARG A 17 6.00 7.66 13.56
CA ARG A 17 6.40 8.98 14.06
C ARG A 17 7.00 8.95 15.47
N THR A 18 6.78 7.87 16.21
CA THR A 18 6.99 7.84 17.68
C THR A 18 8.11 6.90 18.12
N THR A 19 8.64 6.06 17.22
CA THR A 19 9.66 5.06 17.54
C THR A 19 10.94 5.30 16.73
N PRO A 20 12.08 5.60 17.35
CA PRO A 20 13.37 5.60 16.66
C PRO A 20 13.75 4.14 16.38
N ALA A 21 13.43 3.66 15.18
CA ALA A 21 13.85 2.35 14.73
C ALA A 21 15.35 2.35 14.40
N PRO A 22 16.11 1.28 14.75
CA PRO A 22 17.50 1.16 14.35
C PRO A 22 17.62 1.21 12.81
N VAL A 23 18.66 1.89 12.34
CA VAL A 23 18.91 2.33 10.95
C VAL A 23 19.26 1.19 9.98
N LEU A 24 18.68 0.00 10.15
CA LEU A 24 18.48 -0.89 9.02
C LEU A 24 17.47 -0.17 8.14
N ALA A 25 17.92 0.35 6.99
CA ALA A 25 17.12 1.14 6.07
C ALA A 25 15.77 0.46 5.81
N LEU A 26 14.76 0.86 6.59
CA LEU A 26 13.40 0.43 6.38
C LEU A 26 13.08 0.94 4.99
N GLN A 27 12.91 0.04 4.02
CA GLN A 27 12.56 0.41 2.65
C GLN A 27 11.14 0.96 2.68
N ARG A 28 11.02 2.24 3.02
CA ARG A 28 9.76 2.98 3.03
C ARG A 28 9.43 3.35 1.60
N TRP A 29 8.16 3.21 1.24
CA TRP A 29 7.68 3.66 -0.05
C TRP A 29 8.02 5.14 -0.26
N GLN A 30 8.57 5.45 -1.43
CA GLN A 30 8.82 6.81 -1.90
C GLN A 30 7.91 7.08 -3.09
N GLN A 31 7.49 8.34 -3.25
CA GLN A 31 6.75 8.77 -4.43
C GLN A 31 7.60 8.51 -5.68
N PRO A 32 7.02 7.91 -6.74
CA PRO A 32 7.74 7.69 -7.98
C PRO A 32 8.07 9.02 -8.66
N HIS A 33 9.08 9.02 -9.51
CA HIS A 33 9.45 10.20 -10.29
C HIS A 33 8.29 10.67 -11.19
N VAL A 34 8.29 11.96 -11.52
CA VAL A 34 7.31 12.56 -12.44
C VAL A 34 7.30 11.75 -13.75
N ARG A 35 6.10 11.44 -14.28
CA ARG A 35 5.83 10.58 -15.45
C ARG A 35 5.99 9.07 -15.25
N TRP A 36 6.29 8.61 -14.05
CA TRP A 36 6.23 7.18 -13.73
C TRP A 36 4.86 6.80 -13.22
N TRP A 37 4.46 5.57 -13.50
CA TRP A 37 3.24 4.98 -12.94
C TRP A 37 3.57 4.06 -11.77
N LYS A 38 2.72 4.08 -10.76
CA LYS A 38 2.74 3.14 -9.63
C LYS A 38 1.72 2.04 -9.88
N CYS A 39 2.15 0.79 -9.76
CA CYS A 39 1.25 -0.35 -9.68
C CYS A 39 1.18 -0.84 -8.23
N ASN A 40 -0.03 -0.86 -7.67
CA ASN A 40 -0.32 -1.59 -6.45
C ASN A 40 -0.90 -2.94 -6.84
N VAL A 41 -0.39 -4.02 -6.27
CA VAL A 41 -0.92 -5.38 -6.45
C VAL A 41 -1.30 -5.95 -5.09
N ASP A 42 -2.33 -6.78 -5.06
CA ASP A 42 -2.78 -7.49 -3.86
C ASP A 42 -3.24 -8.90 -4.22
N ALA A 43 -3.11 -9.81 -3.25
CA ALA A 43 -3.59 -11.18 -3.36
C ALA A 43 -4.26 -11.58 -2.04
N SER A 44 -5.40 -12.25 -2.15
CA SER A 44 -6.17 -12.77 -1.01
C SER A 44 -6.27 -14.29 -1.12
N PHE A 45 -6.12 -14.96 0.02
CA PHE A 45 -6.21 -16.42 0.13
C PHE A 45 -7.27 -16.77 1.15
N PHE A 46 -8.21 -17.63 0.76
CA PHE A 46 -9.33 -18.08 1.59
C PHE A 46 -9.15 -19.56 1.89
N ASP A 47 -8.51 -19.85 3.02
CA ASP A 47 -8.12 -21.20 3.44
C ASP A 47 -9.33 -22.16 3.50
N THR A 48 -10.46 -21.70 4.03
CA THR A 48 -11.66 -22.51 4.23
C THR A 48 -12.33 -22.98 2.95
N SER A 49 -12.23 -22.21 1.85
CA SER A 49 -12.84 -22.55 0.56
C SER A 49 -11.81 -22.85 -0.53
N GLY A 50 -10.52 -22.77 -0.22
CA GLY A 50 -9.43 -22.89 -1.18
C GLY A 50 -9.42 -21.83 -2.29
N HIS A 51 -10.15 -20.72 -2.12
CA HIS A 51 -10.21 -19.68 -3.14
C HIS A 51 -9.02 -18.73 -3.02
N THR A 52 -8.55 -18.24 -4.17
CA THR A 52 -7.54 -17.18 -4.24
C THR A 52 -8.10 -16.03 -5.08
N GLY A 53 -8.05 -14.82 -4.54
CA GLY A 53 -8.34 -13.59 -5.26
C GLY A 53 -7.05 -12.83 -5.56
N TRP A 54 -7.07 -12.03 -6.61
CA TRP A 54 -5.97 -11.11 -6.94
C TRP A 54 -6.56 -9.79 -7.43
N SER A 55 -5.85 -8.70 -7.22
CA SER A 55 -6.25 -7.38 -7.70
C SER A 55 -5.03 -6.50 -7.95
N TRP A 56 -5.23 -5.45 -8.75
CA TRP A 56 -4.21 -4.45 -9.01
C TRP A 56 -4.85 -3.08 -9.22
N CYS A 57 -4.06 -2.02 -9.09
CA CYS A 57 -4.43 -0.70 -9.61
C CYS A 57 -3.20 0.10 -10.04
N ILE A 58 -3.38 0.96 -11.04
CA ILE A 58 -2.37 1.90 -11.54
C ILE A 58 -2.73 3.30 -11.10
N ARG A 59 -1.70 4.02 -10.67
CA ARG A 59 -1.77 5.46 -10.37
C ARG A 59 -0.66 6.20 -11.10
N ASP A 60 -0.92 7.43 -11.50
CA ASP A 60 0.12 8.30 -12.04
C ASP A 60 1.05 8.82 -10.92
N SER A 61 2.02 9.66 -11.28
CA SER A 61 2.99 10.22 -10.33
C SER A 61 2.38 11.13 -9.28
N ASP A 62 1.18 11.66 -9.52
CA ASP A 62 0.43 12.53 -8.60
C ASP A 62 -0.53 11.71 -7.72
N GLY A 63 -0.65 10.40 -7.97
CA GLY A 63 -1.49 9.48 -7.22
C GLY A 63 -2.91 9.33 -7.77
N ASN A 64 -3.22 9.96 -8.91
CA ASN A 64 -4.53 9.85 -9.55
C ASN A 64 -4.74 8.42 -10.07
N PHE A 65 -5.98 7.94 -9.98
CA PHE A 65 -6.34 6.62 -10.51
C PHE A 65 -6.25 6.60 -12.04
N VAL A 66 -5.65 5.54 -12.59
CA VAL A 66 -5.54 5.31 -14.03
C VAL A 66 -6.30 4.06 -14.47
N ALA A 67 -6.09 2.92 -13.78
CA ALA A 67 -6.71 1.63 -14.12
C ALA A 67 -6.73 0.66 -12.92
N ALA A 68 -7.56 -0.39 -12.96
CA ALA A 68 -7.60 -1.53 -12.02
C ALA A 68 -8.24 -2.75 -12.69
#